data_AF-A0A7V1ENC3-F1
#
_entry.id   AF-A0A7V1ENC3-F1
#
_cell.length_a   1.000
_cell.length_b   1.000
_cell.length_c   1.000
_cell.angle_alpha   90.00
_cell.angle_beta   90.00
_cell.angle_gamma   90.00
#
_symmetry.space_group_name_H-M   'P 1'
#
loop_
_entity.id
_entity.type
_entity.pdbx_description
1 polymer ?
#
loop_
_entity_poly.entity_id
_entity_poly.type
_entity_poly.pdbx_seq_one_letter_code
_entity_poly.pdbx_strand_id
1 'polypeptide(L)'
;MKRKTFYIWFLFVYFLAVPKSLDASVRIDPSPLGVQNGKLGTRFNFDFQFTNPSYKNRQSSGIYTGVLGTENDNYDKFVVATFSNRDSSVFSFYPGGENVYYPYKNVSMSLGLTWMKLIGYHKNYLEVAFTQINPFLPTSKFDQPENLINTLPFFIQKISVKNISDSLQSGYILISHSDGFEINQDSLSHNKVLLMNGENDKNGIRALAVPDTLPDLSYEIGDLIFDNFNRTGKLDNSVLPNKAQGGFSWKFRLQPGEEKEWIFIYAGYYAGQVMTDKRFNPEKTLKFYYTKNYHSIYDVLRWVTANRDIILNKTNKFELLLKESFLTEEEKFTIAFAFHSYFPNTFLLCDENNSDYRYYVWEGSVKYI
;
A
#
# COMPACT_ATOMS: atom_id res chain seq x y z
N MET A 1 51.56 -7.81 -7.81
CA MET A 1 50.74 -6.64 -7.42
C MET A 1 49.39 -6.72 -8.14
N LYS A 2 48.33 -7.15 -7.44
CA LYS A 2 46.97 -7.19 -7.98
C LYS A 2 46.34 -5.80 -7.84
N ARG A 3 46.01 -5.14 -8.96
CA ARG A 3 45.23 -3.89 -8.96
C ARG A 3 43.80 -4.22 -8.53
N LYS A 4 43.35 -3.64 -7.41
CA LYS A 4 41.95 -3.61 -7.02
C LYS A 4 41.27 -2.51 -7.81
N THR A 5 40.38 -2.88 -8.73
CA THR A 5 39.46 -1.94 -9.39
C THR A 5 38.29 -1.74 -8.43
N PHE A 6 38.17 -0.54 -7.87
CA PHE A 6 36.97 -0.12 -7.15
C PHE A 6 35.92 0.29 -8.19
N TYR A 7 34.80 -0.43 -8.24
CA TYR A 7 33.61 0.04 -8.95
C TYR A 7 32.85 0.99 -8.03
N ILE A 8 32.95 2.28 -8.34
CA ILE A 8 32.07 3.32 -7.79
C ILE A 8 30.76 3.18 -8.56
N TRP A 9 29.71 2.72 -7.88
CA TRP A 9 28.36 2.66 -8.45
C TRP A 9 27.77 4.08 -8.44
N PHE A 10 27.53 4.63 -9.63
CA PHE A 10 26.82 5.89 -9.80
C PHE A 10 25.34 5.66 -9.55
N LEU A 11 24.85 6.14 -8.40
CA LEU A 11 23.42 6.37 -8.21
C LEU A 11 23.04 7.58 -9.07
N PHE A 12 22.26 7.38 -10.14
CA PHE A 12 21.66 8.49 -10.88
C PHE A 12 20.57 9.13 -10.02
N VAL A 13 20.95 10.11 -9.20
CA VAL A 13 20.01 11.03 -8.57
C VAL A 13 19.62 12.04 -9.64
N TYR A 14 18.41 11.93 -10.18
CA TYR A 14 17.81 13.01 -10.95
C TYR A 14 17.64 14.21 -10.00
N PHE A 15 18.35 15.30 -10.28
CA PHE A 15 18.13 16.60 -9.63
C PHE A 15 16.76 17.14 -10.06
N LEU A 16 15.70 16.70 -9.38
CA LEU A 16 14.47 17.47 -9.32
C LEU A 16 14.76 18.71 -8.48
N ALA A 17 14.37 19.88 -8.96
CA ALA A 17 14.50 21.12 -8.21
C ALA A 17 13.68 21.02 -6.92
N VAL A 18 14.34 20.70 -5.82
CA VAL A 18 13.73 20.56 -4.49
C VAL A 18 13.42 21.96 -3.95
N PRO A 19 12.15 22.29 -3.63
CA PRO A 19 11.81 23.56 -3.01
C PRO A 19 12.55 23.77 -1.68
N LYS A 20 13.05 24.99 -1.46
CA LYS A 20 14.00 25.39 -0.42
C LYS A 20 13.49 25.43 1.04
N SER A 21 12.51 24.62 1.40
CA SER A 21 12.11 24.48 2.80
C SER A 21 11.50 23.11 3.00
N LEU A 22 12.33 22.11 3.29
CA LEU A 22 11.84 20.81 3.69
C LEU A 22 11.97 20.59 5.20
N ASP A 23 11.02 19.83 5.73
CA ASP A 23 10.74 19.29 7.05
C ASP A 23 10.36 17.81 6.78
N ALA A 24 10.64 16.83 7.64
CA ALA A 24 10.16 15.44 7.48
C ALA A 24 8.65 15.41 7.75
N SER A 25 8.10 16.56 8.19
CA SER A 25 6.71 17.00 8.12
C SER A 25 6.31 17.64 6.78
N VAL A 26 7.14 17.60 5.73
CA VAL A 26 6.82 18.31 4.49
C VAL A 26 5.64 17.70 3.82
N ARG A 27 4.74 18.61 3.56
CA ARG A 27 3.63 18.50 2.65
C ARG A 27 4.12 18.93 1.26
N ILE A 28 4.55 17.98 0.44
CA ILE A 28 4.83 18.26 -0.98
C ILE A 28 3.59 18.00 -1.81
N ASP A 29 3.45 18.74 -2.91
CA ASP A 29 2.54 18.36 -3.97
C ASP A 29 3.02 17.02 -4.56
N PRO A 30 2.24 15.92 -4.46
CA PRO A 30 2.64 14.63 -5.01
C PRO A 30 2.60 14.61 -6.54
N SER A 31 1.99 15.61 -7.18
CA SER A 31 1.74 15.65 -8.63
C SER A 31 2.93 15.43 -9.55
N PRO A 32 4.22 15.60 -9.19
CA PRO A 32 5.36 15.30 -10.08
C PRO A 32 6.00 13.91 -9.84
N LEU A 33 5.58 13.14 -8.84
CA LEU A 33 6.31 11.96 -8.37
C LEU A 33 5.60 10.62 -8.65
N GLY A 34 6.40 9.56 -8.76
CA GLY A 34 5.98 8.20 -8.49
C GLY A 34 6.65 7.76 -7.19
N VAL A 35 5.88 7.17 -6.27
CA VAL A 35 6.40 6.64 -5.00
C VAL A 35 6.17 5.15 -4.97
N GLN A 36 7.25 4.38 -5.07
CA GLN A 36 7.18 2.94 -4.89
C GLN A 36 7.02 2.62 -3.40
N ASN A 37 6.16 1.66 -3.06
CA ASN A 37 6.07 1.11 -1.70
C ASN A 37 6.06 -0.41 -1.83
N GLY A 38 7.16 -1.07 -1.46
CA GLY A 38 7.26 -2.52 -1.54
C GLY A 38 7.59 -3.16 -0.20
N LYS A 39 7.29 -4.45 -0.06
CA LYS A 39 7.67 -5.24 1.11
C LYS A 39 8.99 -5.97 0.90
N LEU A 40 9.85 -5.93 1.92
CA LEU A 40 11.19 -6.51 1.87
C LEU A 40 11.13 -8.02 1.55
N GLY A 41 11.76 -8.41 0.45
CA GLY A 41 11.93 -9.80 0.09
C GLY A 41 10.67 -10.48 -0.46
N THR A 42 9.55 -9.78 -0.61
CA THR A 42 8.29 -10.39 -1.05
C THR A 42 7.82 -9.92 -2.40
N ARG A 43 8.44 -8.87 -2.97
CA ARG A 43 7.98 -8.21 -4.20
C ARG A 43 6.53 -7.71 -4.16
N PHE A 44 5.91 -7.72 -2.98
CA PHE A 44 4.55 -7.23 -2.78
C PHE A 44 4.59 -5.70 -2.75
N ASN A 45 3.87 -5.05 -3.66
CA ASN A 45 3.94 -3.61 -3.86
C ASN A 45 2.58 -2.91 -3.82
N PHE A 46 2.64 -1.62 -3.49
CA PHE A 46 1.53 -0.67 -3.49
C PHE A 46 2.09 0.70 -3.90
N ASP A 47 2.41 0.82 -5.19
CA ASP A 47 3.13 1.97 -5.72
C ASP A 47 2.14 3.04 -6.15
N PHE A 48 2.38 4.28 -5.74
CA PHE A 48 1.55 5.41 -6.13
C PHE A 48 2.18 6.10 -7.35
N GLN A 49 1.42 6.23 -8.43
CA GLN A 49 1.82 7.03 -9.59
C GLN A 49 0.94 8.25 -9.72
N PHE A 50 1.51 9.42 -9.44
CA PHE A 50 0.80 10.70 -9.52
C PHE A 50 1.03 11.41 -10.88
N THR A 51 2.11 11.07 -11.62
CA THR A 51 2.41 11.57 -12.97
C THR A 51 2.33 10.51 -14.07
N ASN A 52 2.09 10.98 -15.30
CA ASN A 52 2.27 10.21 -16.52
C ASN A 52 3.68 10.46 -17.14
N PRO A 53 4.56 9.46 -17.26
CA PRO A 53 5.83 9.61 -17.96
C PRO A 53 5.75 9.48 -19.50
N SER A 54 4.59 9.26 -20.12
CA SER A 54 4.46 9.05 -21.58
C SER A 54 3.28 9.79 -22.23
N TYR A 55 3.60 10.74 -23.10
CA TYR A 55 2.67 11.61 -23.84
C TYR A 55 1.84 10.93 -24.95
N LYS A 56 1.71 9.59 -25.00
CA LYS A 56 1.09 8.94 -26.18
C LYS A 56 -0.01 7.92 -25.96
N ASN A 57 -0.21 7.36 -24.76
CA ASN A 57 -1.33 6.45 -24.52
C ASN A 57 -1.94 6.71 -23.14
N ARG A 58 -3.28 6.72 -23.07
CA ARG A 58 -4.12 7.20 -21.96
C ARG A 58 -4.08 6.29 -20.70
N GLN A 59 -2.93 6.08 -20.09
CA GLN A 59 -2.76 5.45 -18.77
C GLN A 59 -1.69 6.21 -17.95
N SER A 60 -1.89 7.27 -17.15
CA SER A 60 -2.99 7.80 -16.34
C SER A 60 -2.80 7.40 -14.85
N SER A 61 -2.77 8.38 -13.93
CA SER A 61 -2.37 8.26 -12.52
C SER A 61 -3.08 7.11 -11.78
N GLY A 62 -2.60 6.63 -10.64
CA GLY A 62 -3.27 5.53 -9.93
C GLY A 62 -2.34 4.81 -8.98
N ILE A 63 -2.70 3.57 -8.63
CA ILE A 63 -1.81 2.69 -7.90
C ILE A 63 -1.44 1.48 -8.74
N TYR A 64 -0.20 1.03 -8.59
CA TYR A 64 0.25 -0.25 -9.12
C TYR A 64 0.46 -1.20 -7.96
N THR A 65 -0.20 -2.35 -8.02
CA THR A 65 -0.14 -3.37 -6.97
C THR A 65 0.16 -4.72 -7.59
N GLY A 66 0.73 -5.63 -6.81
CA GLY A 66 1.16 -6.92 -7.32
C GLY A 66 1.80 -7.78 -6.25
N VAL A 67 1.74 -9.10 -6.45
CA VAL A 67 2.35 -10.11 -5.56
C VAL A 67 3.57 -10.78 -6.22
N LEU A 68 3.85 -10.46 -7.50
CA LEU A 68 5.01 -10.90 -8.28
C LEU A 68 5.85 -9.75 -8.85
N GLY A 69 5.28 -8.54 -8.87
CA GLY A 69 5.98 -7.28 -8.96
C GLY A 69 6.94 -7.15 -10.15
N THR A 70 6.53 -7.49 -11.37
CA THR A 70 7.12 -6.75 -12.49
C THR A 70 6.58 -5.31 -12.43
N GLU A 71 7.41 -4.34 -12.80
CA GLU A 71 7.03 -2.92 -12.76
C GLU A 71 5.66 -2.76 -13.43
N ASN A 72 4.69 -2.22 -12.67
CA ASN A 72 3.36 -1.89 -13.17
C ASN A 72 2.42 -3.08 -13.51
N ASP A 73 2.58 -4.24 -12.85
CA ASP A 73 1.80 -5.47 -13.13
C ASP A 73 0.28 -5.28 -13.15
N ASN A 74 -0.31 -4.82 -12.05
CA ASN A 74 -1.74 -4.55 -11.99
C ASN A 74 -1.98 -3.07 -11.65
N TYR A 75 -2.48 -2.35 -12.64
CA TYR A 75 -3.04 -1.02 -12.41
C TYR A 75 -4.37 -1.16 -11.68
N ASP A 76 -4.47 -0.57 -10.49
CA ASP A 76 -5.66 -0.60 -9.64
C ASP A 76 -6.12 0.85 -9.37
N LYS A 77 -7.42 1.11 -9.52
CA LYS A 77 -8.04 2.38 -9.11
C LYS A 77 -8.30 2.31 -7.62
N PHE A 78 -7.57 3.11 -6.87
CA PHE A 78 -7.73 3.22 -5.44
C PHE A 78 -8.43 4.50 -5.04
N VAL A 79 -9.48 4.34 -4.24
CA VAL A 79 -10.30 5.44 -3.76
C VAL A 79 -10.49 5.36 -2.26
N VAL A 80 -10.18 6.46 -1.58
CA VAL A 80 -10.70 6.78 -0.26
C VAL A 80 -11.73 7.88 -0.46
N ALA A 81 -12.92 7.85 0.14
CA ALA A 81 -13.85 8.97 0.01
C ALA A 81 -14.54 9.26 1.32
N THR A 82 -15.05 10.47 1.47
CA THR A 82 -15.91 10.83 2.60
C THR A 82 -17.22 11.42 2.10
N PHE A 83 -18.31 11.11 2.77
CA PHE A 83 -19.64 11.62 2.50
C PHE A 83 -20.17 12.30 3.75
N SER A 84 -20.45 13.61 3.68
CA SER A 84 -20.99 14.40 4.79
C SER A 84 -21.96 15.44 4.25
N ASN A 85 -23.07 15.70 4.94
CA ASN A 85 -24.08 16.71 4.55
C ASN A 85 -24.58 16.58 3.09
N ARG A 86 -24.78 15.34 2.61
CA ARG A 86 -25.16 15.02 1.22
C ARG A 86 -24.11 15.37 0.16
N ASP A 87 -22.91 15.63 0.62
CA ASP A 87 -21.78 15.97 -0.20
C ASP A 87 -20.68 14.91 -0.03
N SER A 88 -20.38 14.21 -1.11
CA SER A 88 -19.19 13.37 -1.22
C SER A 88 -17.99 14.21 -1.67
N SER A 89 -16.85 14.08 -0.99
CA SER A 89 -15.54 14.40 -1.60
C SER A 89 -14.69 13.16 -1.66
N VAL A 90 -14.06 12.95 -2.81
CA VAL A 90 -13.41 11.71 -3.19
C VAL A 90 -11.91 11.90 -3.27
N PHE A 91 -11.17 11.07 -2.52
CA PHE A 91 -9.72 11.00 -2.48
C PHE A 91 -9.33 9.87 -3.40
N SER A 92 -9.36 10.18 -4.68
CA SER A 92 -9.14 9.20 -5.74
C SER A 92 -7.80 9.46 -6.42
N PHE A 93 -7.06 8.38 -6.61
CA PHE A 93 -5.92 8.32 -7.52
C PHE A 93 -6.43 7.66 -8.82
N TYR A 94 -6.62 8.48 -9.87
CA TYR A 94 -7.50 8.25 -11.04
C TYR A 94 -6.74 7.89 -12.32
N PRO A 95 -7.36 7.19 -13.31
CA PRO A 95 -8.59 7.67 -13.97
C PRO A 95 -9.46 6.65 -14.72
N GLY A 96 -10.63 7.12 -15.18
CA GLY A 96 -11.37 6.47 -16.26
C GLY A 96 -12.87 6.52 -16.04
N GLY A 97 -13.46 7.66 -16.38
CA GLY A 97 -14.89 7.94 -16.47
C GLY A 97 -15.07 9.46 -16.57
N GLU A 98 -15.65 9.95 -17.67
CA GLU A 98 -15.70 11.38 -18.08
C GLU A 98 -16.38 12.34 -17.07
N ASN A 99 -16.87 11.85 -15.93
CA ASN A 99 -17.77 12.58 -15.04
C ASN A 99 -17.35 12.70 -13.57
N VAL A 100 -16.15 12.25 -13.15
CA VAL A 100 -15.74 12.41 -11.73
C VAL A 100 -14.59 13.40 -11.59
N TYR A 101 -14.94 14.67 -11.78
CA TYR A 101 -14.03 15.82 -11.76
C TYR A 101 -14.06 16.53 -10.39
N TYR A 102 -13.45 15.94 -9.36
CA TYR A 102 -13.01 16.70 -8.19
C TYR A 102 -11.74 16.09 -7.59
N PRO A 103 -10.57 16.24 -8.24
CA PRO A 103 -9.31 16.06 -7.51
C PRO A 103 -9.34 17.05 -6.33
N TYR A 104 -8.95 16.59 -5.14
CA TYR A 104 -8.69 17.50 -4.03
C TYR A 104 -7.73 18.60 -4.52
N LYS A 105 -8.15 19.86 -4.43
CA LYS A 105 -7.19 20.97 -4.40
C LYS A 105 -6.42 20.84 -3.08
N ASN A 106 -5.09 20.96 -3.13
CA ASN A 106 -4.19 20.91 -1.97
C ASN A 106 -4.02 19.51 -1.33
N VAL A 107 -3.80 18.46 -2.14
CA VAL A 107 -3.26 17.21 -1.60
C VAL A 107 -1.80 17.44 -1.22
N SER A 108 -1.43 16.98 -0.04
CA SER A 108 -0.03 16.94 0.36
C SER A 108 0.41 15.53 0.70
N MET A 109 1.64 15.21 0.32
CA MET A 109 2.31 13.96 0.71
C MET A 109 3.44 14.24 1.68
N SER A 110 3.60 13.34 2.66
CA SER A 110 4.80 13.21 3.49
C SER A 110 5.27 11.75 3.53
N LEU A 111 6.56 11.56 3.78
CA LEU A 111 7.22 10.25 3.77
C LEU A 111 8.10 10.07 5.01
N GLY A 112 7.99 8.91 5.66
CA GLY A 112 9.00 8.35 6.55
C GLY A 112 9.67 7.14 5.92
N LEU A 113 10.55 6.45 6.64
CA LEU A 113 11.23 5.26 6.09
C LEU A 113 10.23 4.16 5.75
N THR A 114 9.24 3.96 6.62
CA THR A 114 8.28 2.86 6.58
C THR A 114 6.85 3.33 6.38
N TRP A 115 6.61 4.61 6.09
CA TRP A 115 5.26 5.07 5.82
C TRP A 115 5.23 6.18 4.78
N MET A 116 4.08 6.26 4.11
CA MET A 116 3.70 7.37 3.26
C MET A 116 2.34 7.86 3.71
N LYS A 117 2.20 9.17 3.89
CA LYS A 117 0.94 9.80 4.29
C LYS A 117 0.51 10.78 3.22
N LEU A 118 -0.75 10.70 2.82
CA LEU A 118 -1.39 11.61 1.90
C LEU A 118 -2.54 12.29 2.64
N ILE A 119 -2.63 13.62 2.54
CA ILE A 119 -3.61 14.44 3.27
C ILE A 119 -4.38 15.28 2.26
N GLY A 120 -5.71 15.32 2.40
CA GLY A 120 -6.61 16.17 1.63
C GLY A 120 -7.68 16.81 2.52
N TYR A 121 -8.38 17.81 1.98
CA TYR A 121 -9.38 18.60 2.73
C TYR A 121 -10.76 18.53 2.08
N HIS A 122 -11.74 17.99 2.80
CA HIS A 122 -13.14 18.00 2.39
C HIS A 122 -13.69 19.43 2.49
N LYS A 123 -14.61 19.81 1.59
CA LYS A 123 -15.29 21.11 1.62
C LYS A 123 -16.14 21.38 2.88
N ASN A 124 -16.34 20.37 3.72
CA ASN A 124 -17.08 20.46 4.98
C ASN A 124 -16.12 20.56 6.17
N TYR A 125 -14.92 21.13 5.95
CA TYR A 125 -13.93 21.32 7.00
C TYR A 125 -13.58 19.97 7.68
N LEU A 126 -13.31 18.95 6.87
CA LEU A 126 -12.69 17.70 7.32
C LEU A 126 -11.31 17.58 6.71
N GLU A 127 -10.29 17.34 7.53
CA GLU A 127 -8.99 16.87 7.05
C GLU A 127 -9.05 15.34 6.99
N VAL A 128 -8.75 14.77 5.82
CA VAL A 128 -8.73 13.32 5.58
C VAL A 128 -7.31 12.92 5.25
N ALA A 129 -6.79 11.92 5.95
CA ALA A 129 -5.47 11.38 5.68
C ALA A 129 -5.54 9.88 5.39
N PHE A 130 -4.85 9.46 4.34
CA PHE A 130 -4.53 8.06 4.10
C PHE A 130 -3.05 7.82 4.40
N THR A 131 -2.74 6.82 5.22
CA THR A 131 -1.35 6.43 5.51
C THR A 131 -1.14 4.97 5.13
N GLN A 132 -0.19 4.74 4.23
CA GLN A 132 0.36 3.41 3.97
C GLN A 132 1.55 3.22 4.92
N ILE A 133 1.52 2.18 5.75
CA ILE A 133 2.66 1.75 6.56
C ILE A 133 3.18 0.44 5.97
N ASN A 134 4.47 0.41 5.72
CA ASN A 134 5.29 -0.69 5.29
C ASN A 134 6.21 -1.15 6.45
N PRO A 135 5.70 -1.99 7.37
CA PRO A 135 6.45 -2.36 8.56
C PRO A 135 7.85 -2.89 8.27
N PHE A 136 8.82 -2.43 9.06
CA PHE A 136 10.19 -2.91 8.96
C PHE A 136 10.82 -2.99 10.35
N LEU A 137 11.67 -3.99 10.50
CA LEU A 137 12.48 -4.22 11.69
C LEU A 137 13.90 -4.59 11.23
N PRO A 138 14.95 -3.83 11.59
CA PRO A 138 16.32 -4.24 11.30
C PRO A 138 16.60 -5.65 11.85
N THR A 139 17.08 -6.55 11.01
CA THR A 139 17.41 -7.92 11.42
C THR A 139 18.58 -8.48 10.62
N SER A 140 19.34 -9.37 11.25
CA SER A 140 20.35 -10.23 10.62
C SER A 140 19.87 -11.67 10.42
N LYS A 141 18.64 -12.01 10.85
CA LYS A 141 18.07 -13.37 10.79
C LYS A 141 16.64 -13.32 10.28
N PHE A 142 16.30 -14.14 9.27
CA PHE A 142 14.95 -14.15 8.70
C PHE A 142 14.03 -15.24 9.28
N ASP A 143 14.59 -16.17 10.04
CA ASP A 143 13.91 -17.38 10.52
C ASP A 143 13.20 -17.22 11.87
N GLN A 144 13.40 -16.09 12.56
CA GLN A 144 12.77 -15.86 13.86
C GLN A 144 11.34 -15.29 13.70
N PRO A 145 10.38 -15.69 14.56
CA PRO A 145 9.00 -15.22 14.49
C PRO A 145 8.85 -13.69 14.51
N GLU A 146 9.71 -12.97 15.24
CA GLU A 146 9.69 -11.51 15.30
C GLU A 146 10.10 -10.82 13.99
N ASN A 147 10.83 -11.53 13.12
CA ASN A 147 11.38 -10.99 11.86
C ASN A 147 10.43 -11.21 10.68
N LEU A 148 9.32 -11.91 10.91
CA LEU A 148 8.21 -12.06 9.97
C LEU A 148 7.57 -10.72 9.58
N ILE A 149 7.77 -9.67 10.39
CA ILE A 149 7.42 -8.28 10.05
C ILE A 149 7.97 -7.89 8.67
N ASN A 150 9.18 -8.35 8.35
CA ASN A 150 9.86 -8.00 7.11
C ASN A 150 9.43 -8.89 5.94
N THR A 151 9.25 -10.18 6.19
CA THR A 151 9.17 -11.20 5.14
C THR A 151 7.75 -11.60 4.76
N LEU A 152 6.74 -11.16 5.51
CA LEU A 152 5.34 -11.36 5.14
C LEU A 152 4.82 -10.24 4.21
N PRO A 153 4.08 -10.60 3.14
CA PRO A 153 3.53 -9.65 2.17
C PRO A 153 2.28 -8.94 2.71
N PHE A 154 2.46 -7.88 3.50
CA PHE A 154 1.34 -7.08 4.00
C PHE A 154 1.69 -5.61 4.14
N PHE A 155 0.70 -4.75 4.20
CA PHE A 155 0.82 -3.37 4.62
C PHE A 155 -0.22 -3.07 5.69
N ILE A 156 0.09 -2.14 6.58
CA ILE A 156 -0.90 -1.59 7.50
C ILE A 156 -1.38 -0.28 6.88
N GLN A 157 -2.67 -0.17 6.61
CA GLN A 157 -3.29 1.03 6.08
C GLN A 157 -4.02 1.77 7.19
N LYS A 158 -3.98 3.09 7.14
CA LYS A 158 -4.74 3.94 8.06
C LYS A 158 -5.52 4.97 7.29
N ILE A 159 -6.75 5.20 7.72
CA ILE A 159 -7.51 6.40 7.35
C ILE A 159 -7.73 7.20 8.62
N SER A 160 -7.36 8.47 8.63
CA SER A 160 -7.76 9.39 9.70
C SER A 160 -8.65 10.50 9.14
N VAL A 161 -9.66 10.87 9.94
CA VAL A 161 -10.53 12.00 9.64
C VAL A 161 -10.57 12.89 10.85
N LYS A 162 -10.22 14.16 10.65
CA LYS A 162 -10.22 15.21 11.66
C LYS A 162 -11.26 16.26 11.31
N ASN A 163 -12.11 16.59 12.28
CA ASN A 163 -13.06 17.68 12.16
C ASN A 163 -12.37 19.01 12.49
N ILE A 164 -12.14 19.83 11.46
CA ILE A 164 -11.54 21.16 11.60
C ILE A 164 -12.60 22.29 11.59
N SER A 165 -13.88 21.93 11.71
CA SER A 165 -14.99 22.88 11.87
C SER A 165 -15.33 23.13 13.33
N ASP A 166 -16.11 24.19 13.58
CA ASP A 166 -16.67 24.51 14.90
C ASP A 166 -17.98 23.78 15.20
N SER A 167 -18.38 22.83 14.37
CA SER A 167 -19.65 22.10 14.49
C SER A 167 -19.46 20.58 14.48
N LEU A 168 -20.42 19.85 15.03
CA LEU A 168 -20.43 18.39 14.94
C LEU A 168 -20.47 17.95 13.47
N GLN A 169 -19.55 17.08 13.07
CA GLN A 169 -19.54 16.45 11.75
C GLN A 169 -19.90 14.97 11.84
N SER A 170 -20.69 14.49 10.89
CA SER A 170 -20.99 13.06 10.76
C SER A 170 -21.16 12.69 9.30
N GLY A 171 -20.88 11.43 8.99
CA GLY A 171 -20.82 11.00 7.61
C GLY A 171 -20.37 9.57 7.48
N TYR A 172 -19.89 9.23 6.29
CA TYR A 172 -19.32 7.94 5.97
C TYR A 172 -17.97 8.06 5.30
N ILE A 173 -17.14 7.03 5.46
CA ILE A 173 -15.90 6.84 4.72
C ILE A 173 -16.10 5.68 3.75
N LEU A 174 -15.43 5.73 2.61
CA LEU A 174 -15.30 4.64 1.64
C LEU A 174 -13.81 4.34 1.48
N ILE A 175 -13.46 3.05 1.42
CA ILE A 175 -12.21 2.57 0.82
C ILE A 175 -12.57 1.57 -0.28
N SER A 176 -12.04 1.76 -1.48
CA SER A 176 -12.36 0.94 -2.63
C SER A 176 -11.15 0.76 -3.55
N HIS A 177 -11.12 -0.41 -4.19
CA HIS A 177 -10.14 -0.82 -5.17
C HIS A 177 -10.86 -1.25 -6.46
N SER A 178 -10.18 -1.16 -7.60
CA SER A 178 -10.59 -1.79 -8.84
C SER A 178 -9.66 -2.93 -9.26
N ASP A 179 -10.02 -4.16 -8.93
CA ASP A 179 -9.59 -5.37 -9.66
C ASP A 179 -10.31 -6.60 -9.11
N GLY A 180 -10.87 -7.42 -10.01
CA GLY A 180 -11.55 -8.70 -9.79
C GLY A 180 -11.72 -9.16 -8.34
N PHE A 181 -12.96 -9.13 -7.84
CA PHE A 181 -13.23 -9.46 -6.45
C PHE A 181 -14.06 -10.71 -6.29
N GLU A 182 -13.69 -11.49 -5.28
CA GLU A 182 -14.54 -12.50 -4.66
C GLU A 182 -14.61 -12.17 -3.16
N ILE A 183 -15.81 -12.08 -2.60
CA ILE A 183 -15.93 -12.13 -1.14
C ILE A 183 -15.92 -13.61 -0.77
N ASN A 184 -14.81 -14.05 -0.20
CA ASN A 184 -14.83 -15.23 0.65
C ASN A 184 -15.10 -14.76 2.09
N GLN A 185 -16.27 -15.13 2.62
CA GLN A 185 -16.73 -14.81 3.96
C GLN A 185 -16.05 -15.63 5.06
N ASP A 186 -14.86 -16.19 4.82
CA ASP A 186 -14.01 -16.67 5.90
C ASP A 186 -13.63 -15.49 6.80
N SER A 187 -14.53 -15.19 7.73
CA SER A 187 -14.34 -14.20 8.77
C SER A 187 -13.19 -14.68 9.63
N LEU A 188 -12.05 -14.04 9.45
CA LEU A 188 -11.11 -13.93 10.55
C LEU A 188 -11.90 -13.34 11.72
N SER A 189 -11.90 -14.00 12.88
CA SER A 189 -12.61 -13.50 14.06
C SER A 189 -12.32 -12.01 14.22
N HIS A 190 -13.32 -11.14 14.03
CA HIS A 190 -13.24 -9.67 14.11
C HIS A 190 -12.82 -8.88 12.85
N ASN A 191 -12.69 -9.50 11.66
CA ASN A 191 -12.48 -8.77 10.40
C ASN A 191 -13.39 -9.26 9.27
N LYS A 192 -13.84 -8.31 8.44
CA LYS A 192 -14.37 -8.57 7.09
C LYS A 192 -13.22 -8.51 6.09
N VAL A 193 -13.21 -9.45 5.14
CA VAL A 193 -12.13 -9.58 4.15
C VAL A 193 -12.71 -9.49 2.75
N LEU A 194 -12.10 -8.66 1.92
CA LEU A 194 -12.33 -8.56 0.49
C LEU A 194 -11.12 -9.19 -0.21
N LEU A 195 -11.32 -10.29 -0.95
CA LEU A 195 -10.26 -10.88 -1.77
C LEU A 195 -10.28 -10.25 -3.15
N MET A 196 -9.09 -10.00 -3.67
CA MET A 196 -8.86 -9.41 -4.98
C MET A 196 -8.05 -10.43 -5.78
N ASN A 197 -8.75 -11.19 -6.61
CA ASN A 197 -8.20 -12.18 -7.52
C ASN A 197 -8.18 -11.52 -8.91
N GLY A 198 -6.99 -11.34 -9.50
CA GLY A 198 -6.95 -11.06 -10.92
C GLY A 198 -7.63 -12.21 -11.68
N GLU A 199 -8.10 -11.98 -12.91
CA GLU A 199 -8.77 -12.99 -13.75
C GLU A 199 -7.93 -14.28 -13.99
N ASN A 200 -6.71 -14.35 -13.47
CA ASN A 200 -5.88 -15.53 -13.39
C ASN A 200 -5.18 -15.60 -12.00
N ASP A 201 -5.51 -16.62 -11.19
CA ASP A 201 -4.80 -16.98 -9.93
C ASP A 201 -3.27 -17.12 -10.07
N LYS A 202 -2.76 -17.10 -11.31
CA LYS A 202 -1.34 -17.16 -11.67
C LYS A 202 -0.50 -16.00 -11.13
N ASN A 203 -1.10 -14.86 -10.76
CA ASN A 203 -0.38 -13.67 -10.31
C ASN A 203 -0.42 -13.45 -8.78
N GLY A 204 -1.00 -14.41 -8.04
CA GLY A 204 -1.17 -14.31 -6.59
C GLY A 204 -2.46 -13.61 -6.16
N ILE A 205 -2.77 -13.76 -4.88
CA ILE A 205 -4.01 -13.29 -4.26
C ILE A 205 -3.69 -12.02 -3.47
N ARG A 206 -4.56 -11.02 -3.52
CA ARG A 206 -4.51 -9.83 -2.66
C ARG A 206 -5.75 -9.79 -1.76
N ALA A 207 -5.66 -9.14 -0.61
CA ALA A 207 -6.80 -8.98 0.28
C ALA A 207 -6.77 -7.65 1.01
N LEU A 208 -7.94 -7.05 1.19
CA LEU A 208 -8.18 -5.96 2.12
C LEU A 208 -9.01 -6.48 3.30
N ALA A 209 -8.46 -6.39 4.50
CA ALA A 209 -9.15 -6.74 5.73
C ALA A 209 -9.47 -5.50 6.56
N VAL A 210 -10.73 -5.37 6.95
CA VAL A 210 -11.26 -4.27 7.77
C VAL A 210 -11.92 -4.82 9.05
N PRO A 211 -11.84 -4.11 10.19
CA PRO A 211 -12.52 -4.55 11.40
C PRO A 211 -14.04 -4.65 11.19
N ASP A 212 -14.65 -5.76 11.62
CA ASP A 212 -16.11 -5.95 11.52
C ASP A 212 -16.92 -5.11 12.54
N THR A 213 -16.21 -4.52 13.51
CA THR A 213 -16.75 -3.64 14.56
C THR A 213 -16.93 -2.19 14.10
N LEU A 214 -16.60 -1.87 12.84
CA LEU A 214 -16.78 -0.53 12.31
C LEU A 214 -18.26 -0.11 12.34
N PRO A 215 -18.60 1.11 12.80
CA PRO A 215 -19.99 1.52 12.93
C PRO A 215 -20.70 1.54 11.57
N ASP A 216 -21.83 0.86 11.46
CA ASP A 216 -22.65 0.86 10.23
C ASP A 216 -21.84 0.39 9.00
N LEU A 217 -20.98 -0.61 9.20
CA LEU A 217 -20.15 -1.19 8.15
C LEU A 217 -21.04 -1.79 7.05
N SER A 218 -20.77 -1.38 5.82
CA SER A 218 -21.36 -1.90 4.59
C SER A 218 -20.27 -2.22 3.58
N TYR A 219 -20.57 -3.09 2.63
CA TYR A 219 -19.64 -3.51 1.58
C TYR A 219 -20.35 -3.63 0.25
N GLU A 220 -19.60 -3.62 -0.85
CA GLU A 220 -20.13 -3.94 -2.17
C GLU A 220 -19.01 -4.43 -3.08
N ILE A 221 -19.33 -5.42 -3.92
CA ILE A 221 -18.57 -5.76 -5.13
C ILE A 221 -19.49 -5.48 -6.32
N GLY A 222 -19.17 -4.49 -7.15
CA GLY A 222 -20.05 -4.06 -8.22
C GLY A 222 -19.63 -2.75 -8.88
N ASP A 223 -20.31 -2.42 -9.98
CA ASP A 223 -20.02 -1.20 -10.78
C ASP A 223 -20.66 0.06 -10.17
N LEU A 224 -21.55 -0.09 -9.19
CA LEU A 224 -22.36 1.00 -8.63
C LEU A 224 -21.84 1.51 -7.28
N ILE A 225 -20.67 1.06 -6.83
CA ILE A 225 -20.07 1.43 -5.54
C ILE A 225 -20.07 2.94 -5.33
N PHE A 226 -19.64 3.71 -6.34
CA PHE A 226 -19.60 5.16 -6.23
C PHE A 226 -20.97 5.81 -6.28
N ASP A 227 -21.89 5.32 -7.11
CA ASP A 227 -23.24 5.86 -7.20
C ASP A 227 -24.01 5.64 -5.89
N ASN A 228 -23.86 4.46 -5.29
CA ASN A 228 -24.45 4.11 -4.01
C ASN A 228 -23.86 4.96 -2.87
N PHE A 229 -22.53 5.08 -2.82
CA PHE A 229 -21.85 5.89 -1.83
C PHE A 229 -22.21 7.38 -1.97
N ASN A 230 -22.27 7.91 -3.18
CA ASN A 230 -22.63 9.33 -3.41
C ASN A 230 -24.10 9.62 -3.10
N ARG A 231 -24.99 8.63 -3.18
CA ARG A 231 -26.41 8.79 -2.86
C ARG A 231 -26.68 8.77 -1.36
N THR A 232 -26.01 7.91 -0.61
CA THR A 232 -26.39 7.60 0.79
C THR A 232 -25.24 7.62 1.79
N GLY A 233 -24.00 7.65 1.31
CA GLY A 233 -22.81 7.36 2.10
C GLY A 233 -22.63 5.87 2.42
N LYS A 234 -23.56 4.99 2.04
CA LYS A 234 -23.49 3.55 2.30
C LYS A 234 -23.35 2.75 1.01
N LEU A 235 -22.93 1.50 1.18
CA LEU A 235 -22.92 0.47 0.15
C LEU A 235 -24.10 -0.49 0.34
N ASP A 236 -24.50 -1.19 -0.72
CA ASP A 236 -25.74 -1.97 -0.74
C ASP A 236 -25.63 -3.37 -0.09
N ASN A 237 -24.46 -3.75 0.44
CA ASN A 237 -24.18 -5.10 0.95
C ASN A 237 -24.39 -6.20 -0.10
N SER A 238 -23.99 -5.89 -1.34
CA SER A 238 -24.20 -6.73 -2.51
C SER A 238 -22.89 -7.28 -3.07
N VAL A 239 -22.97 -8.46 -3.67
CA VAL A 239 -21.87 -9.09 -4.39
C VAL A 239 -22.35 -9.41 -5.79
N LEU A 240 -21.80 -8.71 -6.76
CA LEU A 240 -21.99 -9.02 -8.17
C LEU A 240 -20.75 -9.80 -8.65
N PRO A 241 -20.90 -11.10 -8.99
CA PRO A 241 -19.78 -11.91 -9.46
C PRO A 241 -19.10 -11.29 -10.69
N ASN A 242 -17.80 -11.51 -10.83
CA ASN A 242 -17.00 -11.09 -11.99
C ASN A 242 -17.00 -9.57 -12.23
N LYS A 243 -17.10 -8.77 -11.17
CA LYS A 243 -17.01 -7.30 -11.25
C LYS A 243 -15.65 -6.79 -10.83
N ALA A 244 -15.29 -5.66 -11.42
CA ALA A 244 -13.96 -5.09 -11.37
C ALA A 244 -13.76 -4.12 -10.20
N GLN A 245 -14.74 -3.90 -9.32
CA GLN A 245 -14.62 -2.96 -8.20
C GLN A 245 -15.21 -3.54 -6.91
N GLY A 246 -14.53 -3.28 -5.79
CA GLY A 246 -14.89 -3.76 -4.46
C GLY A 246 -14.51 -2.73 -3.39
N GLY A 247 -15.26 -2.69 -2.29
CA GLY A 247 -14.96 -1.73 -1.22
C GLY A 247 -15.79 -1.91 0.05
N PHE A 248 -15.39 -1.14 1.05
CA PHE A 248 -16.06 -1.04 2.34
C PHE A 248 -16.42 0.40 2.65
N SER A 249 -17.56 0.60 3.31
CA SER A 249 -17.97 1.89 3.85
C SER A 249 -18.46 1.79 5.28
N TRP A 250 -18.15 2.77 6.11
CA TRP A 250 -18.58 2.84 7.50
C TRP A 250 -18.82 4.27 7.95
N LYS A 251 -19.57 4.42 9.03
CA LYS A 251 -19.99 5.70 9.59
C LYS A 251 -18.94 6.31 10.52
N PHE A 252 -18.82 7.63 10.48
CA PHE A 252 -18.11 8.42 11.48
C PHE A 252 -19.00 9.51 12.09
N ARG A 253 -18.60 9.95 13.29
CA ARG A 253 -19.16 11.10 13.99
C ARG A 253 -18.04 11.72 14.81
N LEU A 254 -17.83 13.02 14.67
CA LEU A 254 -16.70 13.77 15.20
C LEU A 254 -17.15 15.11 15.78
N GLN A 255 -16.83 15.38 17.04
CA GLN A 255 -16.94 16.69 17.66
C GLN A 255 -15.96 17.69 17.04
N PRO A 256 -16.16 19.01 17.23
CA PRO A 256 -15.17 20.02 16.83
C PRO A 256 -13.78 19.67 17.36
N GLY A 257 -12.78 19.63 16.47
CA GLY A 257 -11.40 19.28 16.79
C GLY A 257 -11.11 17.78 16.99
N GLU A 258 -12.12 16.91 17.00
CA GLU A 258 -11.93 15.46 17.16
C GLU A 258 -11.30 14.85 15.90
N GLU A 259 -10.34 13.95 16.12
CA GLU A 259 -9.75 13.08 15.09
C GLU A 259 -10.04 11.62 15.42
N LYS A 260 -10.44 10.84 14.41
CA LYS A 260 -10.52 9.38 14.49
C LYS A 260 -9.61 8.76 13.46
N GLU A 261 -8.99 7.65 13.85
CA GLU A 261 -8.15 6.81 13.01
C GLU A 261 -8.75 5.40 12.94
N TRP A 262 -8.74 4.84 11.74
CA TRP A 262 -9.12 3.45 11.48
C TRP A 262 -7.96 2.73 10.80
N ILE A 263 -7.73 1.48 11.20
CA ILE A 263 -6.59 0.67 10.75
C ILE A 263 -7.11 -0.54 9.98
N PHE A 264 -6.49 -0.80 8.83
CA PHE A 264 -6.80 -1.88 7.91
C PHE A 264 -5.53 -2.65 7.54
N ILE A 265 -5.68 -3.85 7.01
CA ILE A 265 -4.57 -4.66 6.54
C ILE A 265 -4.77 -4.93 5.05
N TYR A 266 -3.76 -4.59 4.25
CA TYR A 266 -3.69 -4.97 2.84
C TYR A 266 -2.64 -6.06 2.69
N ALA A 267 -3.00 -7.25 2.24
CA ALA A 267 -2.10 -8.40 2.19
C ALA A 267 -2.02 -9.00 0.79
N GLY A 268 -0.93 -9.71 0.53
CA GLY A 268 -0.70 -10.51 -0.67
C GLY A 268 -0.41 -11.96 -0.31
N TYR A 269 -0.48 -12.86 -1.28
CA TYR A 269 0.04 -14.21 -1.16
C TYR A 269 0.31 -14.84 -2.52
N TYR A 270 1.50 -15.40 -2.70
CA TYR A 270 1.90 -16.13 -3.90
C TYR A 270 2.73 -17.37 -3.54
N ALA A 271 2.17 -18.54 -3.81
CA ALA A 271 2.81 -19.84 -3.56
C ALA A 271 3.44 -20.48 -4.81
N GLY A 272 3.32 -19.83 -5.96
CA GLY A 272 3.84 -20.33 -7.23
C GLY A 272 5.35 -20.16 -7.35
N GLN A 273 5.88 -20.57 -8.49
CA GLN A 273 7.27 -20.39 -8.87
C GLN A 273 7.53 -18.91 -9.22
N VAL A 274 8.52 -18.31 -8.55
CA VAL A 274 8.94 -16.92 -8.81
C VAL A 274 9.98 -16.88 -9.94
N MET A 275 11.04 -17.68 -9.83
CA MET A 275 12.11 -17.74 -10.85
C MET A 275 12.86 -19.08 -10.81
N THR A 276 13.70 -19.30 -11.82
CA THR A 276 14.68 -20.40 -11.85
C THR A 276 16.09 -19.81 -11.82
N ASP A 277 16.97 -20.32 -10.94
CA ASP A 277 18.37 -19.88 -10.87
C ASP A 277 19.30 -20.94 -11.48
N LYS A 278 19.56 -20.79 -12.78
CA LYS A 278 20.39 -21.72 -13.58
C LYS A 278 21.84 -21.84 -13.08
N ARG A 279 22.33 -20.93 -12.25
CA ARG A 279 23.71 -20.96 -11.72
C ARG A 279 23.93 -22.07 -10.70
N PHE A 280 22.87 -22.50 -10.02
CA PHE A 280 22.97 -23.44 -8.91
C PHE A 280 22.32 -24.78 -9.20
N ASN A 281 21.15 -24.78 -9.83
CA ASN A 281 20.55 -25.98 -10.40
C ASN A 281 19.45 -25.56 -11.41
N PRO A 282 19.59 -25.88 -12.71
CA PRO A 282 18.61 -25.51 -13.72
C PRO A 282 17.20 -26.11 -13.50
N GLU A 283 17.07 -27.12 -12.63
CA GLU A 283 15.78 -27.77 -12.34
C GLU A 283 15.10 -27.26 -11.06
N LYS A 284 15.81 -26.51 -10.19
CA LYS A 284 15.21 -26.03 -8.93
C LYS A 284 14.41 -24.74 -9.17
N THR A 285 13.10 -24.82 -8.95
CA THR A 285 12.23 -23.64 -8.90
C THR A 285 12.39 -22.93 -7.56
N LEU A 286 12.39 -21.59 -7.59
CA LEU A 286 12.45 -20.77 -6.38
C LEU A 286 11.08 -20.17 -6.08
N LYS A 287 10.67 -20.22 -4.82
CA LYS A 287 9.42 -19.66 -4.29
C LYS A 287 9.74 -18.61 -3.23
N PHE A 288 8.77 -17.76 -2.88
CA PHE A 288 9.00 -16.79 -1.80
C PHE A 288 9.22 -17.49 -0.46
N TYR A 289 10.17 -16.99 0.32
CA TYR A 289 10.57 -17.59 1.59
C TYR A 289 9.41 -17.73 2.60
N TYR A 290 8.45 -16.80 2.58
CA TYR A 290 7.30 -16.87 3.48
C TYR A 290 6.44 -18.12 3.28
N THR A 291 6.47 -18.76 2.10
CA THR A 291 5.67 -19.95 1.82
C THR A 291 6.13 -21.18 2.61
N LYS A 292 7.32 -21.11 3.24
CA LYS A 292 7.82 -22.14 4.16
C LYS A 292 6.89 -22.38 5.34
N ASN A 293 6.35 -21.30 5.91
CA ASN A 293 5.57 -21.33 7.15
C ASN A 293 4.11 -20.85 6.98
N TYR A 294 3.78 -20.27 5.83
CA TYR A 294 2.48 -19.67 5.55
C TYR A 294 1.92 -20.23 4.26
N HIS A 295 0.70 -20.78 4.31
CA HIS A 295 0.12 -21.56 3.22
C HIS A 295 -1.03 -20.85 2.52
N SER A 296 -1.45 -19.70 3.04
CA SER A 296 -2.55 -18.92 2.50
C SER A 296 -2.43 -17.44 2.86
N ILE A 297 -3.18 -16.59 2.15
CA ILE A 297 -3.37 -15.19 2.52
C ILE A 297 -4.01 -15.05 3.91
N TYR A 298 -4.83 -16.00 4.32
CA TYR A 298 -5.44 -16.00 5.66
C TYR A 298 -4.43 -16.23 6.78
N ASP A 299 -3.37 -17.01 6.55
CA ASP A 299 -2.28 -17.14 7.52
C ASP A 299 -1.57 -15.81 7.73
N VAL A 300 -1.32 -15.08 6.63
CA VAL A 300 -0.75 -13.72 6.68
C VAL A 300 -1.66 -12.79 7.48
N LEU A 301 -2.94 -12.71 7.11
CA LEU A 301 -3.91 -11.84 7.77
C LEU A 301 -4.11 -12.18 9.27
N ARG A 302 -4.18 -13.47 9.64
CA ARG A 302 -4.25 -13.91 11.05
C ARG A 302 -3.04 -13.42 11.82
N TRP A 303 -1.85 -13.64 11.28
CA TRP A 303 -0.62 -13.26 11.97
C TRP A 303 -0.51 -11.75 12.15
N VAL A 304 -0.79 -10.97 11.12
CA VAL A 304 -0.74 -9.50 11.19
C VAL A 304 -1.78 -8.97 12.16
N THR A 305 -3.00 -9.51 12.15
CA THR A 305 -4.06 -9.12 13.08
C THR A 305 -3.66 -9.38 14.52
N ALA A 306 -3.13 -10.58 14.82
CA ALA A 306 -2.72 -10.97 16.17
C ALA A 306 -1.51 -10.18 16.70
N ASN A 307 -0.66 -9.65 15.81
CA ASN A 307 0.60 -8.98 16.18
C ASN A 307 0.58 -7.47 15.90
N ARG A 308 -0.55 -6.89 15.49
CA ARG A 308 -0.64 -5.51 14.97
C ARG A 308 0.05 -4.47 15.84
N ASP A 309 -0.22 -4.48 17.14
CA ASP A 309 0.31 -3.47 18.06
C ASP A 309 1.83 -3.62 18.25
N ILE A 310 2.33 -4.86 18.27
CA ILE A 310 3.76 -5.17 18.32
C ILE A 310 4.44 -4.68 17.03
N ILE A 311 3.82 -4.95 15.87
CA ILE A 311 4.31 -4.54 14.56
C ILE A 311 4.44 -3.01 14.51
N LEU A 312 3.37 -2.29 14.88
CA LEU A 312 3.35 -0.82 14.88
C LEU A 312 4.38 -0.24 15.84
N ASN A 313 4.49 -0.78 17.06
CA ASN A 313 5.49 -0.31 18.03
C ASN A 313 6.93 -0.49 17.52
N LYS A 314 7.25 -1.67 16.97
CA LYS A 314 8.59 -1.96 16.43
C LYS A 314 8.91 -1.09 15.21
N THR A 315 7.95 -0.95 14.31
CA THR A 315 8.08 -0.08 13.12
C THR A 315 8.29 1.37 13.53
N ASN A 316 7.52 1.87 14.50
CA ASN A 316 7.68 3.23 15.00
C ASN A 316 9.05 3.47 15.65
N LYS A 317 9.59 2.50 16.39
CA LYS A 317 10.95 2.61 16.93
C LYS A 317 12.02 2.74 15.83
N PHE A 318 11.83 2.06 14.71
CA PHE A 318 12.72 2.21 13.56
C PHE A 318 12.56 3.57 12.88
N GLU A 319 11.33 4.07 12.73
CA GLU A 319 11.06 5.42 12.21
C GLU A 319 11.77 6.52 13.00
N LEU A 320 11.81 6.37 14.34
CA LEU A 320 12.45 7.35 15.21
C LEU A 320 13.94 7.52 14.90
N LEU A 321 14.62 6.51 14.35
CA LEU A 321 16.04 6.62 14.01
C LEU A 321 16.30 7.71 12.96
N LEU A 322 15.47 7.80 11.91
CA LEU A 322 15.60 8.84 10.91
C LEU A 322 15.04 10.16 11.42
N LYS A 323 13.88 10.11 12.09
CA LYS A 323 13.20 11.31 12.59
C LYS A 323 14.05 12.11 13.58
N GLU A 324 14.72 11.42 14.51
CA GLU A 324 15.54 12.02 15.57
C GLU A 324 17.00 12.27 15.14
N SER A 325 17.34 11.95 13.89
CA SER A 325 18.68 12.24 13.36
C SER A 325 18.90 13.75 13.17
N PHE A 326 20.17 14.16 13.20
CA PHE A 326 20.61 15.55 12.95
C PHE A 326 20.58 15.95 11.47
N LEU A 327 20.12 15.05 10.59
CA LEU A 327 20.01 15.31 9.16
C LEU A 327 19.01 16.43 8.90
N THR A 328 19.24 17.16 7.82
CA THR A 328 18.21 18.06 7.31
C THR A 328 17.05 17.23 6.81
N GLU A 329 15.96 17.91 6.60
CA GLU A 329 14.70 17.27 6.33
C GLU A 329 14.57 16.91 4.85
N GLU A 330 15.25 17.65 3.96
CA GLU A 330 15.55 17.24 2.59
C GLU A 330 16.32 15.91 2.56
N GLU A 331 17.32 15.75 3.44
CA GLU A 331 18.11 14.52 3.53
C GLU A 331 17.26 13.36 4.04
N LYS A 332 16.44 13.58 5.07
CA LYS A 332 15.49 12.58 5.58
C LYS A 332 14.49 12.17 4.51
N PHE A 333 13.92 13.12 3.78
CA PHE A 333 13.01 12.83 2.67
C PHE A 333 13.70 12.00 1.58
N THR A 334 14.93 12.36 1.20
CA THR A 334 15.69 11.65 0.16
C THR A 334 16.01 10.21 0.59
N ILE A 335 16.40 10.02 1.86
CA ILE A 335 16.65 8.69 2.42
C ILE A 335 15.37 7.87 2.45
N ALA A 336 14.26 8.46 2.92
CA ALA A 336 12.96 7.79 2.92
C ALA A 336 12.54 7.37 1.51
N PHE A 337 12.62 8.27 0.54
CA PHE A 337 12.27 8.01 -0.85
C PHE A 337 13.12 6.88 -1.48
N ALA A 338 14.44 6.90 -1.23
CA ALA A 338 15.34 5.84 -1.68
C ALA A 338 15.03 4.49 -1.00
N PHE A 339 14.70 4.51 0.29
CA PHE A 339 14.34 3.32 1.06
C PHE A 339 13.06 2.66 0.52
N HIS A 340 12.05 3.48 0.25
CA HIS A 340 10.78 3.09 -0.39
C HIS A 340 10.99 2.45 -1.77
N SER A 341 11.92 2.99 -2.57
CA SER A 341 12.27 2.46 -3.90
C SER A 341 13.10 1.16 -3.84
N TYR A 342 13.84 0.93 -2.77
CA TYR A 342 14.66 -0.29 -2.64
C TYR A 342 13.79 -1.53 -2.46
N PHE A 343 12.75 -1.47 -1.62
CA PHE A 343 12.03 -2.66 -1.15
C PHE A 343 11.28 -3.44 -2.24
N PRO A 344 10.52 -2.81 -3.16
CA PRO A 344 9.84 -3.55 -4.24
C PRO A 344 10.80 -4.36 -5.12
N ASN A 345 12.08 -3.97 -5.14
CA ASN A 345 13.12 -4.63 -5.91
C ASN A 345 13.74 -5.85 -5.21
N THR A 346 13.30 -6.20 -4.00
CA THR A 346 13.94 -7.23 -3.17
C THR A 346 13.17 -8.54 -3.15
N PHE A 347 13.90 -9.66 -3.16
CA PHE A 347 13.35 -11.01 -3.06
C PHE A 347 14.10 -11.79 -1.99
N LEU A 348 13.37 -12.49 -1.15
CA LEU A 348 13.88 -13.53 -0.30
C LEU A 348 13.20 -14.82 -0.75
N LEU A 349 13.96 -15.67 -1.42
CA LEU A 349 13.44 -16.90 -2.03
C LEU A 349 14.04 -18.13 -1.38
N CYS A 350 13.32 -19.24 -1.43
CA CYS A 350 13.81 -20.55 -1.05
C CYS A 350 13.55 -21.59 -2.14
N ASP A 351 14.28 -22.69 -2.06
CA ASP A 351 13.99 -23.85 -2.91
C ASP A 351 12.72 -24.60 -2.44
N GLU A 352 12.24 -25.53 -3.25
CA GLU A 352 11.02 -26.29 -2.97
C GLU A 352 11.03 -27.04 -1.63
N ASN A 353 12.23 -27.42 -1.17
CA ASN A 353 12.44 -28.11 0.10
C ASN A 353 12.61 -27.14 1.29
N ASN A 354 12.52 -25.83 1.07
CA ASN A 354 12.72 -24.79 2.07
C ASN A 354 14.07 -24.88 2.82
N SER A 355 15.07 -25.46 2.15
CA SER A 355 16.35 -25.87 2.73
C SER A 355 17.43 -24.80 2.58
N ASP A 356 17.44 -24.12 1.43
CA ASP A 356 18.30 -22.98 1.15
C ASP A 356 17.44 -21.73 0.92
N TYR A 357 17.83 -20.60 1.52
CA TYR A 357 17.27 -19.29 1.19
C TYR A 357 18.31 -18.39 0.53
N ARG A 358 17.84 -17.51 -0.35
CA ARG A 358 18.66 -16.60 -1.14
C ARG A 358 17.98 -15.24 -1.19
N TYR A 359 18.78 -14.20 -1.04
CA TYR A 359 18.31 -12.82 -1.11
C TYR A 359 18.78 -12.20 -2.43
N TYR A 360 17.84 -11.63 -3.18
CA TYR A 360 18.08 -10.98 -4.47
C TYR A 360 17.63 -9.53 -4.38
N VAL A 361 18.34 -8.67 -5.10
CA VAL A 361 17.93 -7.30 -5.37
C VAL A 361 17.96 -7.11 -6.88
N TRP A 362 16.83 -6.71 -7.44
CA TRP A 362 16.74 -6.38 -8.85
C TRP A 362 17.14 -4.93 -9.08
N GLU A 363 17.80 -4.68 -10.20
CA GLU A 363 18.34 -3.36 -10.56
C GLU A 363 17.26 -2.46 -11.21
N GLY A 364 16.04 -2.48 -10.68
CA GLY A 364 14.90 -1.71 -11.20
C GLY A 364 14.70 -1.89 -12.71
N SER A 365 14.67 -0.81 -13.48
CA SER A 365 14.34 -0.74 -14.92
C SER A 365 15.06 -1.70 -15.90
N VAL A 366 16.03 -2.50 -15.44
CA VAL A 366 16.72 -3.50 -16.27
C VAL A 366 15.80 -4.70 -16.50
N LYS A 367 15.17 -4.76 -17.68
CA LYS A 367 14.40 -5.92 -18.11
C LYS A 367 15.29 -7.17 -18.20
N TYR A 368 14.76 -8.30 -17.75
CA TYR A 368 15.36 -9.62 -17.99
C TYR A 368 15.56 -9.78 -19.52
N ILE A 369 16.81 -9.87 -19.97
CA ILE A 369 17.17 -10.21 -21.35
C ILE A 369 17.09 -11.72 -21.53
#